data_AF-A0A928ZKY7-F1
#
_entry.id   AF-A0A928ZKY7-F1
#
_cell.length_a   1.000
_cell.length_b   1.000
_cell.length_c   1.000
_cell.angle_alpha   90.00
_cell.angle_beta   90.00
_cell.angle_gamma   90.00
#
_symmetry.space_group_name_H-M   'P 1'
#
loop_
_entity.id
_entity.type
_entity.pdbx_description
1 polymer ?
#
loop_
_entity_poly.entity_id
_entity_poly.type
_entity_poly.pdbx_seq_one_letter_code
_entity_poly.pdbx_strand_id
1 'polypeptide(L)'
;MTVSSKTAKRLLYDFMFESEGAKEWVEDVWGLSPFLGQGAANASEVLGAFMEVCSEQQLNEIVSSLYAAHQESIRELATASEWRVPIDPKQSVDAP
;
A
#
# COMPACT_ATOMS: atom_id res chain seq x y z
N MET A 1 13.09 -0.84 -5.13
CA MET A 1 12.70 -2.12 -4.49
C MET A 1 11.87 -2.91 -5.50
N THR A 2 11.93 -4.24 -5.49
CA THR A 2 11.05 -5.07 -6.33
C THR A 2 10.44 -6.18 -5.49
N VAL A 3 9.12 -6.18 -5.39
CA VAL A 3 8.32 -7.20 -4.71
C VAL A 3 7.20 -7.67 -5.63
N SER A 4 6.64 -8.86 -5.37
CA SER A 4 5.51 -9.36 -6.16
C SER A 4 4.29 -8.43 -6.03
N SER A 5 3.42 -8.42 -7.04
CA SER A 5 2.18 -7.63 -7.05
C SER A 5 1.35 -7.83 -5.79
N LYS A 6 1.22 -9.08 -5.32
CA LYS A 6 0.52 -9.42 -4.07
C LYS A 6 1.15 -8.72 -2.87
N THR A 7 2.48 -8.71 -2.80
CA THR A 7 3.23 -8.06 -1.72
C THR A 7 3.05 -6.55 -1.81
N ALA A 8 3.24 -5.96 -2.98
CA ALA A 8 3.08 -4.51 -3.19
C ALA A 8 1.68 -4.04 -2.79
N LYS A 9 0.62 -4.73 -3.23
CA LYS A 9 -0.77 -4.44 -2.84
C LYS A 9 -0.94 -4.47 -1.33
N ARG A 10 -0.41 -5.49 -0.65
CA ARG A 10 -0.45 -5.58 0.82
C ARG A 10 0.28 -4.42 1.48
N LEU A 11 1.46 -4.02 1.00
CA LEU A 11 2.20 -2.89 1.57
C LEU A 11 1.43 -1.57 1.39
N LEU A 12 0.83 -1.35 0.20
CA LEU A 12 -0.01 -0.17 -0.04
C LEU A 12 -1.25 -0.16 0.87
N TYR A 13 -1.85 -1.33 1.09
CA TYR A 13 -2.99 -1.48 2.00
C TYR A 13 -2.58 -1.18 3.43
N ASP A 14 -1.48 -1.76 3.91
CA ASP A 14 -0.93 -1.50 5.25
C ASP A 14 -0.55 -0.03 5.44
N PHE A 15 -0.02 0.62 4.41
CA PHE A 15 0.29 2.05 4.47
C PHE A 15 -0.95 2.92 4.67
N MET A 16 -2.07 2.53 4.06
CA MET A 16 -3.32 3.30 4.13
C MET A 16 -4.12 3.01 5.40
N PHE A 17 -4.12 1.76 5.87
CA PHE A 17 -5.01 1.29 6.93
C PHE A 17 -4.28 0.84 8.19
N GLU A 18 -2.94 0.96 8.26
CA GLU A 18 -2.14 0.62 9.45
C GLU A 18 -2.41 -0.80 10.01
N SER A 19 -2.58 -1.77 9.09
CA SER A 19 -2.97 -3.16 9.35
C SER A 19 -4.41 -3.40 9.81
N GLU A 20 -5.25 -2.37 9.89
CA GLU A 20 -6.70 -2.49 10.01
C GLU A 20 -7.34 -2.92 8.68
N GLY A 21 -8.55 -3.49 8.75
CA GLY A 21 -9.35 -3.72 7.54
C GLY A 21 -9.91 -2.40 7.02
N ALA A 22 -9.92 -2.19 5.70
CA ALA A 22 -10.43 -0.94 5.10
C ALA A 22 -11.87 -0.63 5.51
N LYS A 23 -12.72 -1.65 5.73
CA LYS A 23 -14.09 -1.44 6.20
C LYS A 23 -14.11 -0.91 7.64
N GLU A 24 -13.31 -1.50 8.51
CA GLU A 24 -13.19 -1.11 9.93
C GLU A 24 -12.66 0.32 10.04
N TRP A 25 -11.59 0.62 9.33
CA TRP A 25 -11.05 1.98 9.25
C TRP A 25 -12.07 3.02 8.75
N VAL A 26 -12.86 2.70 7.72
CA VAL A 26 -13.93 3.59 7.23
C VAL A 26 -15.01 3.80 8.30
N GLU A 27 -15.43 2.72 8.98
CA GLU A 27 -16.44 2.78 10.05
C GLU A 27 -15.95 3.64 11.23
N ASP A 28 -14.67 3.54 11.60
CA ASP A 28 -14.05 4.35 12.65
C ASP A 28 -14.00 5.83 12.29
N VAL A 29 -13.59 6.17 11.06
CA VAL A 29 -13.64 7.55 10.58
C VAL A 29 -15.08 8.07 10.56
N TRP A 30 -16.05 7.24 10.21
CA TRP A 30 -17.48 7.60 10.26
C TRP A 30 -17.96 7.89 11.68
N GLY A 31 -17.48 7.12 12.65
CA GLY A 31 -17.72 7.33 14.08
C GLY A 31 -17.18 8.66 14.60
N LEU A 32 -16.08 9.17 14.02
CA LEU A 32 -15.50 10.47 14.34
C LEU A 32 -16.23 11.62 13.62
N SER A 33 -16.56 11.46 12.34
CA SER A 33 -17.26 12.46 11.53
C SER A 33 -17.91 11.82 10.29
N PRO A 34 -19.25 11.88 10.17
CA PRO A 34 -19.95 11.38 8.98
C PRO A 34 -19.52 12.04 7.66
N PHE A 35 -19.10 13.30 7.71
CA PHE A 35 -18.60 14.02 6.52
C PHE A 35 -17.25 13.47 6.06
N LEU A 36 -16.36 13.13 6.99
CA LEU A 36 -15.07 12.53 6.68
C LEU A 36 -15.21 11.05 6.30
N GLY A 37 -16.20 10.35 6.86
CA GLY A 37 -16.49 8.94 6.57
C GLY A 37 -16.73 8.69 5.08
N GLN A 38 -17.52 9.53 4.40
CA GLN A 38 -17.73 9.39 2.96
C GLN A 38 -16.43 9.57 2.16
N GLY A 39 -15.55 10.49 2.59
CA GLY A 39 -14.24 10.68 1.99
C GLY A 39 -13.34 9.46 2.17
N ALA A 40 -13.33 8.87 3.36
CA ALA A 40 -12.62 7.63 3.67
C ALA A 40 -13.11 6.45 2.81
N ALA A 41 -14.43 6.27 2.69
CA ALA A 41 -15.02 5.25 1.82
C ALA A 41 -14.56 5.40 0.37
N ASN A 42 -14.63 6.63 -0.17
CA ASN A 42 -14.19 6.91 -1.53
C ASN A 42 -12.69 6.63 -1.73
N ALA A 43 -11.85 6.99 -0.76
CA ALA A 43 -10.41 6.75 -0.82
C ALA A 43 -10.08 5.26 -0.85
N SER A 44 -10.77 4.47 -0.02
CA SER A 44 -10.63 3.01 0.02
C SER A 44 -11.02 2.37 -1.33
N GLU A 45 -12.14 2.77 -1.91
CA GLU A 45 -12.58 2.29 -3.22
C GLU A 45 -11.60 2.65 -4.34
N VAL A 46 -11.10 3.89 -4.35
CA VAL A 46 -10.10 4.35 -5.33
C VAL A 46 -8.81 3.55 -5.21
N LEU A 47 -8.30 3.31 -4.00
CA LEU A 47 -7.11 2.49 -3.80
C LEU A 47 -7.33 1.07 -4.31
N GLY A 48 -8.49 0.47 -4.01
CA GLY A 48 -8.87 -0.86 -4.49
C GLY A 48 -8.87 -0.94 -6.02
N ALA A 49 -9.58 -0.03 -6.68
CA ALA A 49 -9.65 0.01 -8.15
C ALA A 49 -8.27 0.23 -8.78
N PHE A 50 -7.47 1.11 -8.18
CA PHE A 50 -6.12 1.42 -8.63
C PHE A 50 -5.21 0.20 -8.58
N MET A 51 -5.24 -0.55 -7.47
CA MET A 51 -4.44 -1.76 -7.30
C MET A 51 -4.81 -2.86 -8.31
N GLU A 52 -6.08 -2.94 -8.72
CA GLU A 52 -6.52 -3.96 -9.69
C GLU A 52 -6.07 -3.69 -11.13
N VAL A 53 -5.85 -2.43 -11.52
CA VAL A 53 -5.45 -2.08 -12.89
C VAL A 53 -3.95 -1.90 -13.07
N CYS A 54 -3.20 -1.68 -12.00
CA CYS A 54 -1.76 -1.43 -12.07
C CYS A 54 -0.97 -2.70 -12.36
N SER A 55 0.02 -2.59 -13.25
CA SER A 55 1.02 -3.63 -13.46
C SER A 55 1.93 -3.77 -12.24
N GLU A 56 2.62 -4.91 -12.12
CA GLU A 56 3.59 -5.14 -11.05
C GLU A 56 4.67 -4.05 -10.99
N GLN A 57 5.14 -3.60 -12.16
CA GLN A 57 6.13 -2.53 -12.25
C GLN A 57 5.58 -1.22 -11.67
N GLN A 58 4.36 -0.83 -12.06
CA GLN A 58 3.72 0.40 -11.56
C GLN A 58 3.50 0.34 -10.05
N LEU A 59 3.04 -0.80 -9.53
CA LEU A 59 2.89 -1.00 -8.09
C LEU A 59 4.23 -0.80 -7.37
N ASN A 60 5.32 -1.39 -7.87
CA ASN A 60 6.64 -1.24 -7.29
C ASN A 60 7.19 0.20 -7.34
N GLU A 61 6.94 0.93 -8.43
CA GLU A 61 7.30 2.35 -8.54
C GLU A 61 6.62 3.17 -7.45
N ILE A 62 5.35 2.89 -7.16
CA ILE A 62 4.57 3.60 -6.14
C ILE A 62 5.06 3.26 -4.75
N VAL A 63 5.24 1.97 -4.42
CA VAL A 63 5.78 1.59 -3.11
C VAL A 63 7.17 2.20 -2.91
N SER A 64 8.01 2.23 -3.94
CA SER A 64 9.33 2.88 -3.87
C SER A 64 9.23 4.38 -3.66
N SER A 65 8.27 5.06 -4.32
CA SER A 65 8.02 6.49 -4.14
C SER A 65 7.53 6.80 -2.73
N LEU A 66 6.58 6.01 -2.20
CA LEU A 66 6.07 6.16 -0.84
C LEU A 66 7.17 5.89 0.19
N TYR A 67 7.99 4.86 -0.01
CA TYR A 67 9.13 4.58 0.85
C TYR A 67 10.11 5.75 0.90
N ALA A 68 10.43 6.36 -0.24
CA ALA A 68 11.32 7.52 -0.28
C ALA A 68 10.73 8.74 0.45
N ALA A 69 9.43 8.98 0.32
CA ALA A 69 8.76 10.16 0.88
C ALA A 69 8.36 10.03 2.36
N HIS A 70 8.04 8.82 2.82
CA HIS A 70 7.38 8.59 4.12
C HIS A 70 8.13 7.59 5.01
N GLN A 71 9.46 7.62 4.98
CA GLN A 71 10.29 6.67 5.75
C GLN A 71 9.93 6.60 7.24
N GLU A 72 9.69 7.74 7.88
CA GLU A 72 9.37 7.79 9.31
C GLU A 72 8.01 7.14 9.60
N SER A 73 6.97 7.44 8.82
CA SER A 73 5.66 6.77 8.96
C SER A 73 5.75 5.27 8.73
N ILE A 74 6.51 4.85 7.72
CA ILE A 74 6.66 3.43 7.38
C ILE A 74 7.41 2.65 8.46
N ARG A 75 8.29 3.29 9.24
CA ARG A 75 9.04 2.62 10.33
C ARG A 75 8.14 2.15 11.47
N GLU A 76 7.00 2.81 11.67
CA GLU A 76 6.03 2.47 12.71
C GLU A 76 5.06 1.37 12.28
N LEU A 77 4.99 1.05 10.99
CA LEU A 77 4.11 -0.01 10.46
C LEU A 77 4.62 -1.41 10.84
N ALA A 78 3.68 -2.34 11.07
CA ALA A 78 4.01 -3.74 11.31
C ALA A 78 4.81 -4.37 10.15
N THR A 79 4.57 -3.91 8.92
CA THR A 79 5.28 -4.37 7.71
C THR A 79 6.59 -3.65 7.45
N ALA A 80 7.08 -2.74 8.31
CA ALA A 80 8.26 -1.89 8.07
C ALA A 80 9.50 -2.62 7.52
N SER A 81 9.74 -3.87 7.94
CA SER A 81 10.87 -4.69 7.47
C SER A 81 10.77 -5.08 5.99
N GLU A 82 9.55 -5.20 5.48
CA GLU A 82 9.23 -5.63 4.11
C GLU A 82 9.36 -4.47 3.10
N TRP A 83 9.33 -3.23 3.57
CA TRP A 83 9.58 -2.03 2.75
C TRP A 83 11.07 -1.79 2.45
N ARG A 84 11.97 -2.50 3.16
CA ARG A 84 13.42 -2.29 3.09
C ARG A 84 14.13 -3.15 2.04
N VAL A 85 13.40 -3.98 1.29
CA VAL A 85 14.01 -4.95 0.39
C VAL A 85 14.67 -4.23 -0.80
N PRO A 86 16.01 -4.33 -0.99
CA PRO A 86 16.68 -3.77 -2.15
C PRO A 86 16.19 -4.49 -3.42
N ILE A 87 16.21 -3.80 -4.56
CA ILE A 87 16.06 -4.46 -5.86
C ILE A 87 17.21 -5.48 -5.97
N ASP A 88 16.90 -6.77 -6.11
CA ASP A 88 17.88 -7.68 -6.71
C ASP A 88 17.65 -7.62 -8.24
N PRO A 89 18.51 -6.91 -8.99
CA PRO A 89 18.35 -6.75 -10.43
C PRO A 89 18.49 -8.06 -11.21
N LYS A 90 18.81 -9.20 -10.57
CA LYS A 90 18.96 -10.51 -11.23
C LYS A 90 17.70 -11.39 -11.23
N GLN A 91 16.60 -11.00 -10.59
CA GLN A 91 15.38 -11.83 -10.57
C GLN A 91 14.35 -11.49 -11.66
N SER A 92 14.58 -10.48 -12.50
CA SER A 92 13.69 -10.17 -13.65
C SER A 92 14.14 -10.81 -14.97
N VAL A 93 15.20 -11.61 -14.98
CA VAL A 93 15.70 -12.31 -16.17
C VAL A 93 15.98 -13.76 -15.79
N ASP A 94 14.91 -14.54 -15.66
CA ASP A 94 14.84 -15.95 -16.08
C ASP A 94 13.54 -16.54 -15.53
N ALA A 95 12.50 -16.51 -16.35
CA ALA A 95 11.46 -17.52 -16.31
C ALA A 95 11.35 -18.08 -17.75
N PRO A 96 11.53 -19.40 -17.95
CA PRO A 96 11.41 -20.05 -19.26
C PRO A 96 9.99 -20.00 -19.82
#